data_AF-A0ABD1IQF8-F1
#
_entry.id   AF-A0ABD1IQF8-F1
#
_cell.length_a   1.000
_cell.length_b   1.000
_cell.length_c   1.000
_cell.angle_alpha   90.00
_cell.angle_beta   90.00
_cell.angle_gamma   90.00
#
_symmetry.space_group_name_H-M   'P 1'
#
loop_
_entity.id
_entity.type
_entity.pdbx_description
1 polymer ?
#
loop_
_entity_poly.entity_id
_entity_poly.type
_entity_poly.pdbx_seq_one_letter_code
_entity_poly.pdbx_strand_id
1 'polypeptide(L)'
;MYFAMASSSVEEGPITGDKTSQRDVCYFDATTQTDQGDYRRVLCFSPEKRVVFQQATVNKQSVKSIDTEKTATATRADLTSSCRVEAAQKPQRRSRRAAAAEQLPFPWREPRTTEKVSIADVLALGPRQRVGVVEARVLLATANRMVPLNGVPSELRVFEICDPTGQTALTLWDRQILSVQEGKSYRFAALSTRKEGDRTVLASSPQTVITAVGDVGQPPSVRMPAVAGDQTVRGQVTGVQIVVKPRCRRCHAGQESVAARSTTHRCEPCGILLRTNAYVFTYFGVVILARGNSEELSLTLTNSAVFHYVRKNCLARIAHDGPSLEEEVLGLSKLEATVNREGLVVCFGARSSGTGEWLSKAGRRAVERGGDLRVGRGV
;
A
#
# COMPACT_ATOMS: atom_id res chain seq x y z
N MET A 1 -29.95 0.62 15.48
CA MET A 1 -29.54 -0.50 14.60
C MET A 1 -28.61 -1.38 15.43
N TYR A 2 -28.79 -2.70 15.40
CA TYR A 2 -27.89 -3.61 16.13
C TYR A 2 -26.70 -3.92 15.23
N PHE A 3 -25.50 -3.79 15.78
CA PHE A 3 -24.27 -4.05 15.08
C PHE A 3 -23.46 -5.08 15.86
N ALA A 4 -22.97 -6.13 15.21
CA ALA A 4 -21.99 -7.02 15.82
C ALA A 4 -20.59 -6.50 15.48
N MET A 5 -19.70 -6.43 16.46
CA MET A 5 -18.32 -6.00 16.23
C MET A 5 -17.51 -7.15 15.67
N ALA A 6 -16.80 -6.91 14.57
CA ALA A 6 -16.17 -7.98 13.80
C ALA A 6 -14.66 -7.88 13.91
N SER A 7 -13.99 -8.93 14.42
CA SER A 7 -12.54 -8.98 14.61
C SER A 7 -11.80 -9.16 13.27
N SER A 8 -10.83 -8.29 12.96
CA SER A 8 -9.89 -8.50 11.84
C SER A 8 -8.50 -8.86 12.36
N SER A 9 -7.88 -9.89 11.79
CA SER A 9 -6.60 -10.48 12.24
C SER A 9 -5.35 -9.92 11.55
N VAL A 10 -5.34 -8.65 11.13
CA VAL A 10 -4.14 -8.03 10.53
C VAL A 10 -3.84 -6.69 11.19
N GLU A 11 -2.91 -6.72 12.16
CA GLU A 11 -2.11 -5.67 12.85
C GLU A 11 -2.74 -4.31 13.28
N GLU A 12 -3.87 -3.89 12.73
CA GLU A 12 -4.78 -2.95 13.37
C GLU A 12 -6.05 -3.74 13.70
N GLY A 13 -6.36 -3.87 15.00
CA GLY A 13 -7.59 -4.51 15.44
C GLY A 13 -8.83 -3.85 14.82
N PRO A 14 -10.02 -4.44 14.99
CA PRO A 14 -11.27 -3.96 14.39
C PRO A 14 -11.72 -2.56 14.83
N ILE A 15 -10.96 -1.97 15.75
CA ILE A 15 -11.10 -0.65 16.33
C ILE A 15 -9.72 0.00 16.31
N THR A 16 -9.58 1.11 15.61
CA THR A 16 -8.28 1.80 15.52
C THR A 16 -7.93 2.54 16.80
N GLY A 17 -6.68 3.03 16.86
CA GLY A 17 -6.29 4.13 17.74
C GLY A 17 -7.19 5.36 17.60
N ASP A 18 -7.17 6.23 18.61
CA ASP A 18 -7.78 7.55 18.54
C ASP A 18 -7.05 8.36 17.46
N LYS A 19 -7.83 9.00 16.61
CA LYS A 19 -7.40 9.83 15.47
C LYS A 19 -8.02 11.20 15.62
N THR A 20 -7.37 12.20 15.06
CA THR A 20 -7.87 13.58 15.06
C THR A 20 -8.30 13.97 13.66
N SER A 21 -9.52 14.50 13.53
CA SER A 21 -10.04 14.98 12.24
C SER A 21 -9.41 16.32 11.84
N GLN A 22 -9.62 16.77 10.60
CA GLN A 22 -9.17 18.09 10.14
C GLN A 22 -9.76 19.26 10.94
N ARG A 23 -10.83 19.03 11.70
CA ARG A 23 -11.46 20.03 12.59
C ARG A 23 -11.08 19.82 14.06
N ASP A 24 -9.98 19.13 14.32
CA ASP A 24 -9.46 18.84 15.66
C ASP A 24 -10.40 18.02 16.56
N VAL A 25 -11.32 17.26 15.95
CA VAL A 25 -12.23 16.36 16.68
C VAL A 25 -11.63 14.96 16.75
N CYS A 26 -11.46 14.43 17.97
CA CYS A 26 -11.00 13.06 18.20
C CYS A 26 -12.06 12.02 17.84
N TYR A 27 -11.65 10.94 17.18
CA TYR A 27 -12.52 9.84 16.77
C TYR A 27 -11.74 8.52 16.67
N PHE A 28 -12.42 7.39 16.63
CA PHE A 28 -11.84 6.11 16.24
C PHE A 28 -12.62 5.46 15.10
N ASP A 29 -11.94 4.65 14.30
CA ASP A 29 -12.56 3.81 13.28
C ASP A 29 -12.97 2.47 13.89
N ALA A 30 -14.14 1.98 13.53
CA ALA A 30 -14.63 0.64 13.86
C ALA A 30 -15.21 -0.06 12.62
N THR A 31 -15.19 -1.39 12.59
CA THR A 31 -15.93 -2.18 11.60
C THR A 31 -17.06 -2.95 12.25
N THR A 32 -18.28 -2.74 11.75
CA THR A 32 -19.51 -3.34 12.28
C THR A 32 -20.17 -4.26 11.27
N GLN A 33 -20.56 -5.46 11.70
CA GLN A 33 -21.44 -6.37 10.99
C GLN A 33 -22.90 -5.90 11.13
N THR A 34 -23.60 -5.85 10.01
CA THR A 34 -25.05 -5.62 9.92
C THR A 34 -25.82 -6.95 10.05
N ASP A 35 -27.11 -6.86 10.29
CA ASP A 35 -28.05 -7.98 10.28
C ASP A 35 -28.10 -8.73 8.95
N GLN A 36 -27.82 -8.04 7.84
CA GLN A 36 -27.69 -8.62 6.50
C GLN A 36 -26.36 -9.37 6.28
N GLY A 37 -25.46 -9.36 7.26
CA GLY A 37 -24.13 -9.99 7.16
C GLY A 37 -23.08 -9.14 6.44
N ASP A 38 -23.41 -7.91 6.06
CA ASP A 38 -22.46 -6.96 5.48
C ASP A 38 -21.63 -6.26 6.57
N TYR A 39 -20.39 -5.91 6.24
CA TYR A 39 -19.53 -5.12 7.12
C TYR A 39 -19.49 -3.66 6.69
N ARG A 40 -19.60 -2.75 7.65
CA ARG A 40 -19.54 -1.30 7.42
C ARG A 40 -18.48 -0.66 8.31
N ARG A 41 -17.77 0.31 7.75
CA ARG A 41 -16.87 1.18 8.50
C ARG A 41 -17.71 2.24 9.22
N VAL A 42 -17.43 2.44 10.49
CA VAL A 42 -18.10 3.40 11.37
C VAL A 42 -17.05 4.33 11.96
N LEU A 43 -17.30 5.63 11.93
CA LEU A 43 -16.53 6.62 12.68
C LEU A 43 -17.25 6.92 13.98
N CYS A 44 -16.55 6.74 15.10
CA CYS A 44 -17.05 7.12 16.41
C CYS A 44 -16.29 8.33 16.93
N PHE A 45 -16.97 9.48 16.99
CA PHE A 45 -16.43 10.75 17.50
C PHE A 45 -16.56 10.88 19.04
N SER A 46 -16.56 9.74 19.74
CA SER A 46 -16.62 9.64 21.21
C SER A 46 -15.51 8.68 21.67
N PRO A 47 -14.24 9.11 21.70
CA PRO A 47 -13.08 8.24 22.00
C PRO A 47 -13.23 7.47 23.31
N GLU A 48 -13.90 8.04 24.31
CA GLU A 48 -14.19 7.39 25.60
C GLU A 48 -15.00 6.07 25.46
N LYS A 49 -15.74 5.90 24.35
CA LYS A 49 -16.55 4.69 24.08
C LYS A 49 -15.75 3.56 23.43
N ARG A 50 -14.49 3.82 23.09
CA ARG A 50 -13.61 2.84 22.46
C ARG A 50 -13.46 1.57 23.30
N VAL A 51 -13.37 1.71 24.62
CA VAL A 51 -13.28 0.57 25.55
C VAL A 51 -14.51 -0.32 25.46
N VAL A 52 -15.71 0.27 25.31
CA VAL A 52 -16.97 -0.47 25.15
C VAL A 52 -16.95 -1.27 23.85
N PHE A 53 -16.49 -0.65 22.76
CA PHE A 53 -16.34 -1.32 21.46
C PHE A 53 -15.33 -2.46 21.54
N GLN A 54 -14.20 -2.27 22.23
CA GLN A 54 -13.17 -3.29 22.40
C GLN A 54 -13.71 -4.48 23.20
N GLN A 55 -14.42 -4.21 24.30
CA GLN A 55 -15.03 -5.24 25.12
C GLN A 55 -16.11 -6.02 24.34
N ALA A 56 -16.95 -5.31 23.59
CA ALA A 56 -17.97 -5.94 22.73
C ALA A 56 -17.34 -6.82 21.65
N THR A 57 -16.20 -6.41 21.09
CA THR A 57 -15.44 -7.22 20.13
C THR A 57 -14.93 -8.51 20.77
N VAL A 58 -14.26 -8.41 21.92
CA VAL A 58 -13.70 -9.57 22.65
C VAL A 58 -14.81 -10.55 23.04
N ASN A 59 -15.96 -10.01 23.47
CA ASN A 59 -17.09 -10.82 23.91
C ASN A 59 -18.00 -11.30 22.77
N LYS A 60 -17.72 -10.93 21.51
CA LYS A 60 -18.59 -11.14 20.34
C LYS A 60 -20.03 -10.67 20.58
N GLN A 61 -20.17 -9.54 21.27
CA GLN A 61 -21.45 -8.94 21.66
C GLN A 61 -21.88 -7.84 20.69
N SER A 62 -23.19 -7.59 20.66
CA SER A 62 -23.77 -6.49 19.89
C SER A 62 -23.57 -5.16 20.59
N VAL A 63 -23.39 -4.09 19.81
CA VAL A 63 -23.50 -2.71 20.28
C VAL A 63 -24.70 -2.10 19.60
N LYS A 64 -25.66 -1.63 20.41
CA LYS A 64 -26.80 -0.86 19.90
C LYS A 64 -26.33 0.56 19.66
N SER A 65 -26.30 0.99 18.41
CA SER A 65 -26.08 2.40 18.11
C SER A 65 -27.41 3.15 18.21
N ILE A 66 -27.37 4.28 18.92
CA ILE A 66 -28.42 5.30 18.92
C ILE A 66 -27.85 6.48 18.11
N ASP A 67 -28.69 7.17 17.34
CA ASP A 67 -28.33 8.34 16.52
C ASP A 67 -27.12 8.14 15.60
N THR A 68 -27.35 7.39 14.52
CA THR A 68 -26.39 7.24 13.43
C THR A 68 -26.73 8.19 12.30
N GLU A 69 -25.90 9.20 12.07
CA GLU A 69 -26.01 10.06 10.90
C GLU A 69 -25.27 9.41 9.74
N LYS A 70 -26.00 9.07 8.67
CA LYS A 70 -25.38 8.54 7.46
C LYS A 70 -24.85 9.72 6.65
N THR A 71 -23.55 9.93 6.66
CA THR A 71 -22.93 10.98 5.87
C THR A 71 -22.32 10.38 4.61
N ALA A 72 -22.77 10.83 3.44
CA ALA A 72 -22.09 10.56 2.18
C ALA A 72 -20.98 11.61 2.01
N THR A 73 -19.76 11.31 2.44
CA THR A 73 -18.65 12.25 2.30
C THR A 73 -18.17 12.35 0.86
N ALA A 74 -18.26 13.56 0.28
CA ALA A 74 -17.93 13.86 -1.12
C ALA A 74 -16.45 13.59 -1.49
N THR A 75 -15.53 13.55 -0.53
CA THR A 75 -14.08 13.37 -0.77
C THR A 75 -13.54 11.97 -0.44
N ARG A 76 -14.38 11.11 0.15
CA ARG A 76 -14.18 9.67 0.34
C ARG A 76 -15.58 9.09 0.57
N ALA A 77 -16.21 8.57 -0.49
CA ALA A 77 -17.45 7.82 -0.42
C ALA A 77 -17.24 6.43 0.24
N ASP A 78 -16.71 6.45 1.46
CA ASP A 78 -17.18 5.52 2.47
C ASP A 78 -18.58 6.01 2.86
N LEU A 79 -19.58 5.13 2.90
CA LEU A 79 -20.82 5.41 3.62
C LEU A 79 -20.43 5.50 5.09
N THR A 80 -20.12 6.72 5.52
CA THR A 80 -19.59 6.97 6.85
C THR A 80 -20.80 7.21 7.73
N SER A 81 -21.19 6.18 8.49
CA SER A 81 -22.18 6.39 9.55
C SER A 81 -21.43 6.99 10.74
N SER A 82 -21.67 8.27 11.05
CA SER A 82 -21.22 8.87 12.30
C SER A 82 -22.20 8.47 13.38
N CYS A 83 -21.77 7.65 14.32
CA CYS A 83 -22.64 7.12 15.37
C CYS A 83 -22.37 7.87 16.68
N ARG A 84 -23.37 8.57 17.22
CA ARG A 84 -23.33 9.10 18.58
C ARG A 84 -23.85 8.02 19.53
N VAL A 85 -22.99 7.04 19.86
CA VAL A 85 -23.40 5.88 20.65
C VAL A 85 -23.71 6.30 22.09
N GLU A 86 -24.94 6.26 22.58
CA GLU A 86 -25.15 6.29 24.03
C GLU A 86 -24.94 4.86 24.56
N ALA A 87 -23.95 4.69 25.44
CA ALA A 87 -23.88 3.48 26.24
C ALA A 87 -25.17 3.42 27.07
N ALA A 88 -25.88 2.30 27.03
CA ALA A 88 -27.00 2.05 27.91
C ALA A 88 -26.50 1.88 29.35
N GLN A 89 -26.14 3.01 29.98
CA GLN A 89 -25.97 3.15 31.41
C GLN A 89 -26.66 4.44 31.83
N LYS A 90 -27.97 4.52 31.62
CA LYS A 90 -28.77 5.28 32.59
C LYS A 90 -28.69 4.51 33.91
N PRO A 91 -28.28 5.12 35.03
CA PRO A 91 -28.57 4.55 36.35
C PRO A 91 -30.08 4.63 36.53
N GLN A 92 -30.78 3.64 35.99
CA GLN A 92 -32.21 3.49 36.14
C GLN A 92 -32.44 3.09 37.59
N ARG A 93 -32.84 4.06 38.40
CA ARG A 93 -33.30 3.85 39.78
C ARG A 93 -34.31 2.69 39.77
N ARG A 94 -33.92 1.62 40.46
CA ARG A 94 -34.75 0.53 41.01
C ARG A 94 -35.92 0.08 40.10
N SER A 95 -35.62 -0.83 39.19
CA SER A 95 -36.58 -1.90 38.86
C SER A 95 -35.82 -3.16 38.49
N ARG A 96 -36.20 -4.26 39.17
CA ARG A 96 -35.64 -5.60 39.02
C ARG A 96 -35.92 -6.15 37.62
N ARG A 97 -34.86 -6.35 36.84
CA ARG A 97 -34.52 -7.58 36.12
C ARG A 97 -33.29 -7.26 35.28
N ALA A 98 -32.18 -7.94 35.56
CA ALA A 98 -31.04 -7.96 34.67
C ALA A 98 -31.53 -8.52 33.32
N ALA A 99 -31.77 -7.63 32.36
CA ALA A 99 -31.95 -8.03 30.98
C ALA A 99 -30.61 -8.59 30.53
N ALA A 100 -30.55 -9.92 30.42
CA ALA A 100 -29.44 -10.62 29.82
C ALA A 100 -29.05 -9.93 28.52
N ALA A 101 -27.74 -9.78 28.29
CA ALA A 101 -27.20 -9.21 27.06
C ALA A 101 -28.00 -9.76 25.86
N GLU A 102 -28.72 -8.88 25.15
CA GLU A 102 -29.59 -9.28 24.05
C GLU A 102 -28.75 -10.07 23.04
N GLN A 103 -29.03 -11.37 22.94
CA GLN A 103 -28.43 -12.23 21.92
C GLN A 103 -28.68 -11.58 20.56
N LEU A 104 -27.63 -11.51 19.74
CA LEU A 104 -27.75 -10.95 18.39
C LEU A 104 -28.89 -11.66 17.65
N PRO A 105 -29.79 -10.94 16.96
CA PRO A 105 -30.83 -11.55 16.13
C PRO A 105 -30.25 -12.24 14.87
N PHE A 106 -28.93 -12.22 14.72
CA PHE A 106 -28.19 -12.84 13.63
C PHE A 106 -26.87 -13.42 14.16
N PRO A 107 -26.35 -14.51 13.56
CA PRO A 107 -25.08 -15.07 13.97
C PRO A 107 -23.93 -14.08 13.69
N TRP A 108 -23.02 -13.98 14.66
CA TRP A 108 -21.74 -13.32 14.43
C TRP A 108 -21.00 -14.03 13.30
N ARG A 109 -20.47 -13.25 12.34
CA ARG A 109 -19.62 -13.75 11.27
C ARG A 109 -18.25 -13.07 11.38
N GLU A 110 -17.22 -13.76 10.91
CA GLU A 110 -15.90 -13.16 10.78
C GLU A 110 -15.85 -12.30 9.50
N PRO A 111 -15.18 -11.13 9.50
CA PRO A 111 -15.02 -10.35 8.29
C PRO A 111 -14.40 -11.19 7.17
N ARG A 112 -14.98 -11.12 5.96
CA ARG A 112 -14.43 -11.79 4.75
C ARG A 112 -13.01 -11.36 4.38
N THR A 113 -12.39 -10.46 5.15
CA THR A 113 -11.08 -9.88 4.87
C THR A 113 -9.92 -10.89 4.91
N THR A 114 -10.15 -12.09 5.42
CA THR A 114 -9.14 -13.18 5.47
C THR A 114 -9.38 -14.29 4.45
N GLU A 115 -10.59 -14.40 3.90
CA GLU A 115 -10.93 -15.43 2.92
C GLU A 115 -10.26 -15.15 1.58
N LYS A 116 -9.84 -16.23 0.91
CA LYS A 116 -9.32 -16.14 -0.46
C LYS A 116 -10.47 -15.80 -1.40
N VAL A 117 -10.27 -14.78 -2.22
CA VAL A 117 -11.25 -14.27 -3.19
C VAL A 117 -10.65 -14.38 -4.58
N SER A 118 -11.42 -14.89 -5.53
CA SER A 118 -11.02 -14.97 -6.94
C SER A 118 -11.15 -13.62 -7.64
N ILE A 119 -10.43 -13.42 -8.75
CA ILE A 119 -10.58 -12.19 -9.54
C ILE A 119 -11.99 -12.05 -10.11
N ALA A 120 -12.64 -13.14 -10.51
CA ALA A 120 -14.03 -13.11 -10.96
C ALA A 120 -14.98 -12.56 -9.88
N ASP A 121 -14.80 -13.00 -8.63
CA ASP A 121 -15.60 -12.50 -7.51
C ASP A 121 -15.30 -11.02 -7.23
N VAL A 122 -14.03 -10.61 -7.32
CA VAL A 122 -13.63 -9.20 -7.17
C VAL A 122 -14.31 -8.32 -8.21
N LEU A 123 -14.40 -8.78 -9.46
CA LEU A 123 -15.02 -8.03 -10.55
C LEU A 123 -16.54 -7.83 -10.33
N ALA A 124 -17.19 -8.75 -9.62
CA ALA A 124 -18.60 -8.64 -9.23
C ALA A 124 -18.84 -7.68 -8.05
N LEU A 125 -17.79 -7.25 -7.34
CA LEU A 125 -17.92 -6.31 -6.23
C LEU A 125 -18.19 -4.88 -6.72
N GLY A 126 -18.96 -4.14 -5.91
CA GLY A 126 -19.11 -2.70 -6.07
C GLY A 126 -17.80 -1.94 -5.78
N PRO A 127 -17.71 -0.65 -6.15
CA PRO A 127 -16.54 0.18 -5.83
C PRO A 127 -16.37 0.35 -4.31
N ARG A 128 -15.13 0.59 -3.89
CA ARG A 128 -14.70 0.93 -2.51
C ARG A 128 -14.98 -0.18 -1.48
N GLN A 129 -15.14 -1.41 -1.94
CA GLN A 129 -15.26 -2.57 -1.08
C GLN A 129 -13.87 -3.04 -0.64
N ARG A 130 -13.74 -3.44 0.63
CA ARG A 130 -12.55 -4.15 1.08
C ARG A 130 -12.58 -5.55 0.49
N VAL A 131 -11.47 -5.93 -0.10
CA VAL A 131 -11.29 -7.27 -0.67
C VAL A 131 -10.55 -8.12 0.37
N GLY A 132 -10.90 -9.40 0.42
CA GLY A 132 -10.14 -10.40 1.16
C GLY A 132 -8.75 -10.62 0.58
N VAL A 133 -8.28 -11.85 0.62
CA VAL A 133 -6.98 -12.22 0.09
C VAL A 133 -7.11 -12.56 -1.40
N VAL A 134 -6.35 -11.88 -2.25
CA VAL A 134 -6.26 -12.20 -3.67
C VAL A 134 -4.89 -12.81 -3.94
N GLU A 135 -4.86 -14.01 -4.53
CA GLU A 135 -3.63 -14.59 -5.07
C GLU A 135 -3.67 -14.43 -6.58
N ALA A 136 -2.68 -13.75 -7.14
CA ALA A 136 -2.65 -13.43 -8.56
C ALA A 136 -1.23 -13.36 -9.10
N ARG A 137 -1.09 -13.68 -10.39
CA ARG A 137 0.12 -13.49 -11.18
C ARG A 137 0.15 -12.08 -11.74
N VAL A 138 1.28 -11.42 -11.63
CA VAL A 138 1.53 -10.10 -12.22
C VAL A 138 1.94 -10.30 -13.68
N LEU A 139 1.21 -9.68 -14.60
CA LEU A 139 1.42 -9.84 -16.03
C LEU A 139 2.33 -8.75 -16.59
N LEU A 140 1.83 -7.53 -16.61
CA LEU A 140 2.52 -6.36 -17.16
C LEU A 140 2.19 -5.15 -16.32
N ALA A 141 3.15 -4.25 -16.18
CA ALA A 141 2.92 -2.96 -15.57
C ALA A 141 2.83 -1.84 -16.62
N THR A 142 1.98 -0.86 -16.38
CA THR A 142 2.01 0.41 -17.10
C THR A 142 3.27 1.19 -16.72
N ALA A 143 3.53 2.27 -17.46
CA ALA A 143 4.51 3.27 -17.06
C ALA A 143 4.16 3.86 -15.67
N ASN A 144 5.19 4.21 -14.91
CA ASN A 144 5.03 4.95 -13.66
C ASN A 144 4.38 6.31 -13.92
N ARG A 145 3.63 6.83 -12.95
CA ARG A 145 3.04 8.17 -12.98
C ARG A 145 3.27 8.85 -11.64
N MET A 146 3.46 10.16 -11.65
CA MET A 146 3.50 10.96 -10.42
C MET A 146 2.13 11.59 -10.19
N VAL A 147 1.53 11.32 -9.03
CA VAL A 147 0.19 11.84 -8.67
C VAL A 147 0.28 12.58 -7.35
N PRO A 148 -0.24 13.82 -7.25
CA PRO A 148 -0.28 14.54 -5.99
C PRO A 148 -1.37 13.96 -5.09
N LEU A 149 -0.98 13.36 -3.97
CA LEU A 149 -1.86 12.91 -2.90
C LEU A 149 -1.73 13.87 -1.70
N ASN A 150 -2.79 14.65 -1.43
CA ASN A 150 -2.79 15.67 -0.38
C ASN A 150 -1.60 16.64 -0.47
N GLY A 151 -1.26 17.08 -1.70
CA GLY A 151 -0.12 17.97 -1.96
C GLY A 151 1.26 17.28 -1.91
N VAL A 152 1.31 15.98 -1.62
CA VAL A 152 2.56 15.20 -1.65
C VAL A 152 2.66 14.45 -2.98
N PRO A 153 3.76 14.59 -3.74
CA PRO A 153 3.98 13.78 -4.93
C PRO A 153 4.16 12.31 -4.50
N SER A 154 3.32 11.43 -5.04
CA SER A 154 3.38 9.98 -4.83
C SER A 154 3.51 9.26 -6.16
N GLU A 155 4.32 8.22 -6.17
CA GLU A 155 4.49 7.36 -7.33
C GLU A 155 3.35 6.35 -7.40
N LEU A 156 2.73 6.25 -8.57
CA LEU A 156 1.67 5.30 -8.86
C LEU A 156 2.08 4.44 -10.05
N ARG A 157 1.81 3.13 -9.95
CA ARG A 157 1.93 2.22 -11.09
C ARG A 157 0.75 1.26 -11.12
N VAL A 158 0.23 1.02 -12.32
CA VAL A 158 -0.86 0.07 -12.55
C VAL A 158 -0.28 -1.22 -13.10
N PHE A 159 -0.69 -2.34 -12.54
CA PHE A 159 -0.30 -3.68 -12.97
C PHE A 159 -1.52 -4.43 -13.45
N GLU A 160 -1.46 -5.08 -14.59
CA GLU A 160 -2.41 -6.13 -14.92
C GLU A 160 -2.06 -7.38 -14.13
N ILE A 161 -3.04 -7.92 -13.42
CA ILE A 161 -2.91 -9.15 -12.65
C ILE A 161 -3.98 -10.15 -13.07
N CYS A 162 -3.67 -11.43 -13.00
CA CYS A 162 -4.61 -12.49 -13.33
C CYS A 162 -4.54 -13.68 -12.38
N ASP A 163 -5.62 -14.44 -12.37
CA ASP A 163 -5.73 -15.77 -11.77
C ASP A 163 -6.52 -16.66 -12.77
N PRO A 164 -6.75 -17.95 -12.50
CA PRO A 164 -7.49 -18.81 -13.42
C PRO A 164 -8.92 -18.34 -13.74
N THR A 165 -9.50 -17.46 -12.92
CA THR A 165 -10.89 -16.99 -13.03
C THR A 165 -11.03 -15.69 -13.83
N GLY A 166 -9.96 -14.89 -13.94
CA GLY A 166 -10.03 -13.65 -14.69
C GLY A 166 -8.78 -12.78 -14.61
N GLN A 167 -8.95 -11.55 -15.09
CA GLN A 167 -7.90 -10.54 -15.15
C GLN A 167 -8.46 -9.17 -14.72
N THR A 168 -7.69 -8.43 -13.93
CA THR A 168 -8.02 -7.05 -13.53
C THR A 168 -6.76 -6.20 -13.36
N ALA A 169 -6.96 -4.89 -13.28
CA ALA A 169 -5.90 -3.94 -12.98
C ALA A 169 -5.72 -3.78 -11.46
N LEU A 170 -4.48 -3.67 -11.01
CA LEU A 170 -4.06 -3.42 -9.64
C LEU A 170 -3.20 -2.16 -9.58
N THR A 171 -3.66 -1.16 -8.84
CA THR A 171 -2.90 0.08 -8.58
C THR A 171 -2.04 -0.08 -7.33
N LEU A 172 -0.72 0.06 -7.48
CA LEU A 172 0.25 0.08 -6.39
C LEU A 172 0.88 1.47 -6.22
N TRP A 173 1.18 1.81 -4.97
CA TRP A 173 1.75 3.11 -4.60
C TRP A 173 3.16 2.98 -4.00
N ASP A 174 4.04 3.91 -4.36
CA ASP A 174 5.38 4.10 -3.78
C ASP A 174 6.13 2.76 -3.57
N ARG A 175 6.42 2.40 -2.31
CA ARG A 175 7.17 1.19 -1.94
C ARG A 175 6.51 -0.13 -2.37
N GLN A 176 5.20 -0.14 -2.56
CA GLN A 176 4.48 -1.37 -2.93
C GLN A 176 4.77 -1.76 -4.37
N ILE A 177 5.07 -0.78 -5.22
CA ILE A 177 5.52 -0.99 -6.61
C ILE A 177 6.79 -1.85 -6.63
N LEU A 178 7.69 -1.64 -5.67
CA LEU A 178 8.96 -2.35 -5.55
C LEU A 178 8.83 -3.78 -5.00
N SER A 179 7.66 -4.14 -4.50
CA SER A 179 7.40 -5.43 -3.86
C SER A 179 6.92 -6.49 -4.86
N VAL A 180 6.61 -6.08 -6.10
CA VAL A 180 6.12 -6.95 -7.17
C VAL A 180 7.06 -6.95 -8.37
N GLN A 181 7.06 -8.05 -9.11
CA GLN A 181 7.81 -8.23 -10.35
C GLN A 181 6.90 -8.88 -11.39
N GLU A 182 7.01 -8.44 -12.63
CA GLU A 182 6.28 -9.03 -13.76
C GLU A 182 6.62 -10.51 -13.91
N GLY A 183 5.61 -11.30 -14.29
CA GLY A 183 5.70 -12.75 -14.44
C GLY A 183 5.66 -13.55 -13.13
N LYS A 184 5.69 -12.91 -11.95
CA LYS A 184 5.65 -13.59 -10.65
C LYS A 184 4.28 -13.52 -9.99
N SER A 185 4.05 -14.44 -9.05
CA SER A 185 2.78 -14.59 -8.35
C SER A 185 2.88 -14.14 -6.90
N TYR A 186 1.83 -13.45 -6.46
CA TYR A 186 1.78 -12.82 -5.14
C TYR A 186 0.41 -12.99 -4.51
N ARG A 187 0.42 -13.07 -3.18
CA ARG A 187 -0.72 -12.94 -2.29
C ARG A 187 -0.82 -11.48 -1.87
N PHE A 188 -1.95 -10.86 -2.19
CA PHE A 188 -2.28 -9.49 -1.83
C PHE A 188 -3.39 -9.50 -0.77
N ALA A 189 -3.19 -8.77 0.32
CA ALA A 189 -4.18 -8.60 1.38
C ALA A 189 -4.46 -7.11 1.64
N ALA A 190 -5.62 -6.81 2.21
CA ALA A 190 -6.07 -5.44 2.49
C ALA A 190 -6.08 -4.55 1.22
N LEU A 191 -6.61 -5.10 0.12
CA LEU A 191 -6.92 -4.35 -1.08
C LEU A 191 -8.32 -3.71 -1.00
N SER A 192 -8.56 -2.75 -1.88
CA SER A 192 -9.88 -2.15 -2.06
C SER A 192 -10.27 -2.13 -3.53
N THR A 193 -11.55 -2.26 -3.83
CA THR A 193 -12.04 -2.08 -5.20
C THR A 193 -12.20 -0.59 -5.53
N ARG A 194 -12.05 -0.24 -6.81
CA ARG A 194 -12.38 1.07 -7.38
C ARG A 194 -13.06 0.86 -8.72
N LYS A 195 -13.78 1.88 -9.21
CA LYS A 195 -14.28 1.89 -10.59
C LYS A 195 -13.38 2.76 -11.45
N GLU A 196 -12.98 2.22 -12.59
CA GLU A 196 -12.33 2.93 -13.68
C GLU A 196 -13.18 2.72 -14.94
N GLY A 197 -13.98 3.74 -15.28
CA GLY A 197 -15.11 3.56 -16.18
C GLY A 197 -16.07 2.50 -15.65
N ASP A 198 -16.36 1.50 -16.49
CA ASP A 198 -17.24 0.37 -16.15
C ASP A 198 -16.51 -0.81 -15.52
N ARG A 199 -15.18 -0.76 -15.39
CA ARG A 199 -14.38 -1.87 -14.86
C ARG A 199 -14.13 -1.68 -13.36
N THR A 200 -14.31 -2.77 -12.61
CA THR A 200 -13.85 -2.86 -11.22
C THR A 200 -12.36 -3.19 -11.20
N VAL A 201 -11.57 -2.31 -10.60
CA VAL A 201 -10.11 -2.44 -10.46
C VAL A 201 -9.73 -2.51 -9.00
N LEU A 202 -8.54 -3.03 -8.70
CA LEU A 202 -7.99 -3.12 -7.36
C LEU A 202 -7.05 -1.95 -7.08
N ALA A 203 -7.08 -1.46 -5.86
CA ALA A 203 -6.18 -0.44 -5.37
C ALA A 203 -5.63 -0.84 -4.00
N SER A 204 -4.31 -0.73 -3.88
CA SER A 204 -3.61 -0.89 -2.62
C SER A 204 -3.87 0.28 -1.66
N SER A 205 -3.60 0.03 -0.39
CA SER A 205 -3.66 0.95 0.74
C SER A 205 -2.36 0.89 1.52
N PRO A 206 -2.08 1.82 2.45
CA PRO A 206 -0.90 1.72 3.33
C PRO A 206 -0.79 0.40 4.11
N GLN A 207 -1.94 -0.24 4.38
CA GLN A 207 -2.08 -1.52 5.07
C GLN A 207 -1.93 -2.73 4.15
N THR A 208 -1.83 -2.54 2.83
CA THR A 208 -1.70 -3.66 1.89
C THR A 208 -0.41 -4.43 2.15
N VAL A 209 -0.58 -5.74 2.34
CA VAL A 209 0.51 -6.71 2.50
C VAL A 209 0.64 -7.50 1.21
N ILE A 210 1.88 -7.66 0.74
CA ILE A 210 2.22 -8.36 -0.50
C ILE A 210 3.23 -9.45 -0.14
N THR A 211 2.89 -10.71 -0.40
CA THR A 211 3.73 -11.87 -0.10
C THR A 211 3.92 -12.71 -1.36
N ALA A 212 5.15 -13.08 -1.70
CA ALA A 212 5.39 -13.97 -2.85
C ALA A 212 4.80 -15.36 -2.59
N VAL A 213 4.21 -15.97 -3.63
CA VAL A 213 3.64 -17.32 -3.58
C VAL A 213 4.06 -18.13 -4.81
N GLY A 214 3.71 -19.43 -4.81
CA GLY A 214 3.87 -20.28 -5.99
C GLY A 214 3.02 -19.81 -7.17
N ASP A 215 3.19 -20.43 -8.34
CA ASP A 215 2.41 -20.05 -9.52
C ASP A 215 0.91 -20.28 -9.26
N VAL A 216 0.11 -19.25 -9.55
CA VAL A 216 -1.35 -19.25 -9.36
C VAL A 216 -2.05 -19.65 -10.67
N GLY A 217 -1.30 -19.71 -11.78
CA GLY A 217 -1.85 -19.93 -13.11
C GLY A 217 -2.39 -18.65 -13.75
N GLN A 218 -3.00 -18.81 -14.91
CA GLN A 218 -3.53 -17.71 -15.71
C GLN A 218 -4.75 -18.20 -16.52
N PRO A 219 -5.67 -17.31 -16.92
CA PRO A 219 -6.83 -17.71 -17.70
C PRO A 219 -6.39 -18.11 -19.13
N PRO A 220 -7.23 -18.83 -19.89
CA PRO A 220 -6.89 -19.31 -21.24
C PRO A 220 -6.58 -18.18 -22.24
N SER A 221 -7.16 -17.01 -22.03
CA SER A 221 -6.87 -15.80 -22.80
C SER A 221 -6.54 -14.66 -21.85
N VAL A 222 -5.36 -14.08 -22.04
CA VAL A 222 -4.86 -12.95 -21.27
C VAL A 222 -4.76 -11.74 -22.19
N ARG A 223 -5.33 -10.62 -21.77
CA ARG A 223 -5.20 -9.35 -22.50
C ARG A 223 -3.90 -8.69 -22.07
N MET A 224 -2.94 -8.61 -22.99
CA MET A 224 -1.71 -7.87 -22.75
C MET A 224 -1.92 -6.39 -23.07
N PRO A 225 -1.65 -5.46 -22.14
CA PRO A 225 -1.63 -4.04 -22.47
C PRO A 225 -0.53 -3.74 -23.48
N ALA A 226 -0.71 -2.66 -24.24
CA ALA A 226 0.35 -2.10 -25.04
C ALA A 226 1.47 -1.57 -24.11
N VAL A 227 2.68 -2.12 -24.26
CA VAL A 227 3.85 -1.64 -23.54
C VAL A 227 4.18 -0.24 -24.06
N ALA A 228 4.15 0.77 -23.19
CA ALA A 228 4.68 2.07 -23.53
C ALA A 228 6.21 1.93 -23.68
N GLY A 229 6.74 2.30 -24.84
CA GLY A 229 8.19 2.22 -25.07
C GLY A 229 8.95 3.20 -24.17
N ASP A 230 9.88 2.66 -23.38
CA ASP A 230 10.84 3.44 -22.62
C ASP A 230 12.00 3.90 -23.53
N GLN A 231 12.55 5.08 -23.25
CA GLN A 231 13.69 5.63 -23.95
C GLN A 231 14.91 5.68 -23.03
N THR A 232 16.07 5.26 -23.54
CA THR A 232 17.34 5.44 -22.83
C THR A 232 17.95 6.78 -23.19
N VAL A 233 18.31 7.55 -22.17
CA VAL A 233 18.94 8.86 -22.28
C VAL A 233 20.27 8.87 -21.56
N ARG A 234 21.22 9.65 -22.08
CA ARG A 234 22.60 9.70 -21.58
C ARG A 234 23.08 11.13 -21.54
N GLY A 235 23.87 11.47 -20.51
CA GLY A 235 24.47 12.79 -20.38
C GLY A 235 25.38 12.89 -19.15
N GLN A 236 26.06 14.02 -19.04
CA GLN A 236 26.78 14.38 -17.83
C GLN A 236 25.79 14.99 -16.82
N VAL A 237 25.87 14.61 -15.56
CA VAL A 237 25.02 15.22 -14.52
C VAL A 237 25.53 16.63 -14.25
N THR A 238 24.71 17.65 -14.50
CA THR A 238 25.04 19.05 -14.20
C THR A 238 24.32 19.57 -12.96
N GLY A 239 23.19 18.96 -12.61
CA GLY A 239 22.43 19.28 -11.41
C GLY A 239 21.59 18.11 -10.95
N VAL A 240 21.34 18.05 -9.65
CA VAL A 240 20.47 17.05 -9.04
C VAL A 240 19.82 17.64 -7.80
N GLN A 241 18.56 17.30 -7.59
CA GLN A 241 17.83 17.59 -6.37
C GLN A 241 17.07 16.32 -5.97
N ILE A 242 17.29 15.82 -4.76
CA ILE A 242 16.64 14.64 -4.21
C ILE A 242 16.02 15.02 -2.87
N VAL A 243 14.70 15.01 -2.84
CA VAL A 243 13.96 15.20 -1.61
C VAL A 243 13.63 13.84 -1.02
N VAL A 244 14.00 13.67 0.25
CA VAL A 244 13.76 12.46 1.03
C VAL A 244 12.63 12.74 2.03
N LYS A 245 11.52 12.01 1.93
CA LYS A 245 10.41 12.09 2.88
C LYS A 245 10.38 10.88 3.82
N PRO A 246 10.83 11.04 5.07
CA PRO A 246 10.69 10.02 6.10
C PRO A 246 9.24 9.85 6.57
N ARG A 247 8.87 8.62 6.86
CA ARG A 247 7.55 8.24 7.39
C ARG A 247 7.69 7.25 8.52
N CYS A 248 6.99 7.49 9.62
CA CYS A 248 6.98 6.58 10.76
C CYS A 248 6.39 5.22 10.36
N ARG A 249 7.11 4.12 10.60
CA ARG A 249 6.60 2.78 10.27
C ARG A 249 5.40 2.37 11.12
N ARG A 250 5.23 2.94 12.32
CA ARG A 250 4.15 2.59 13.26
C ARG A 250 2.87 3.38 13.03
N CYS A 251 2.95 4.72 12.99
CA CYS A 251 1.76 5.56 12.83
C CYS A 251 1.55 6.06 11.40
N HIS A 252 2.50 5.80 10.48
CA HIS A 252 2.47 6.25 9.09
C HIS A 252 2.35 7.77 8.93
N ALA A 253 2.70 8.56 9.94
CA ALA A 253 2.81 10.00 9.78
C ALA A 253 4.12 10.37 9.09
N GLY A 254 4.08 11.39 8.22
CA GLY A 254 5.29 12.00 7.65
C GLY A 254 6.08 12.71 8.75
N GLN A 255 7.39 12.86 8.57
CA GLN A 255 8.24 13.70 9.42
C GLN A 255 8.80 14.82 8.56
N GLU A 256 8.97 16.01 9.14
CA GLU A 256 9.54 17.14 8.39
C GLU A 256 11.02 16.94 8.13
N SER A 257 11.74 16.42 9.13
CA SER A 257 13.14 16.06 8.98
C SER A 257 13.52 14.92 9.92
N VAL A 258 14.50 14.12 9.47
CA VAL A 258 15.23 13.20 10.34
C VAL A 258 16.68 13.63 10.25
N ALA A 259 17.29 13.96 11.40
CA ALA A 259 18.64 14.50 11.42
C ALA A 259 19.64 13.56 10.72
N ALA A 260 20.35 14.07 9.71
CA ALA A 260 21.23 13.30 8.82
C ALA A 260 22.26 12.43 9.54
N ARG A 261 22.73 12.86 10.73
CA ARG A 261 23.75 12.13 11.52
C ARG A 261 23.18 11.38 12.72
N SER A 262 21.86 11.35 12.89
CA SER A 262 21.26 10.69 14.05
C SER A 262 21.02 9.20 13.79
N THR A 263 21.35 8.36 14.77
CA THR A 263 21.02 6.94 14.78
C THR A 263 19.56 6.68 15.19
N THR A 264 18.92 7.67 15.83
CA THR A 264 17.53 7.57 16.32
C THR A 264 16.75 8.85 16.05
N HIS A 265 15.44 8.73 15.86
CA HIS A 265 14.54 9.87 15.69
C HIS A 265 13.24 9.62 16.43
N ARG A 266 12.77 10.62 17.18
CA ARG A 266 11.49 10.56 17.88
C ARG A 266 10.41 11.02 16.91
N CYS A 267 9.44 10.15 16.67
CA CYS A 267 8.33 10.45 15.77
C CYS A 267 7.53 11.65 16.28
N GLU A 268 7.39 12.72 15.49
CA GLU A 268 6.71 13.95 15.94
C GLU A 268 5.26 13.68 16.38
N PRO A 269 4.44 12.89 15.64
CA PRO A 269 3.03 12.73 16.01
C PRO A 269 2.77 11.67 17.07
N CYS A 270 3.55 10.59 17.13
CA CYS A 270 3.31 9.50 18.09
C CYS A 270 4.31 9.45 19.26
N GLY A 271 5.33 10.31 19.27
CA GLY A 271 6.30 10.45 20.36
C GLY A 271 7.25 9.27 20.57
N ILE A 272 7.17 8.22 19.75
CA ILE A 272 7.99 7.01 19.91
C ILE A 272 9.37 7.23 19.32
N LEU A 273 10.40 6.89 20.10
CA LEU A 273 11.79 6.86 19.66
C LEU A 273 12.03 5.61 18.80
N LEU A 274 12.44 5.81 17.55
CA LEU A 274 12.77 4.75 16.60
C LEU A 274 14.20 4.91 16.12
N ARG A 275 14.82 3.82 15.67
CA ARG A 275 16.07 3.91 14.90
C ARG A 275 15.78 4.62 13.57
N THR A 276 16.70 5.45 13.09
CA THR A 276 16.55 6.20 11.83
C THR A 276 16.25 5.27 10.65
N ASN A 277 16.96 4.13 10.58
CA ASN A 277 16.75 3.11 9.55
C ASN A 277 15.42 2.31 9.69
N ALA A 278 14.67 2.51 10.77
CA ALA A 278 13.34 1.92 10.93
C ALA A 278 12.24 2.77 10.29
N TYR A 279 12.54 4.02 9.92
CA TYR A 279 11.64 4.85 9.12
C TYR A 279 11.56 4.34 7.69
N VAL A 280 10.43 4.63 7.05
CA VAL A 280 10.23 4.35 5.63
C VAL A 280 10.53 5.64 4.88
N PHE A 281 11.41 5.58 3.90
CA PHE A 281 11.81 6.74 3.11
C PHE A 281 11.20 6.67 1.72
N THR A 282 10.64 7.79 1.27
CA THR A 282 10.16 7.99 -0.09
C THR A 282 11.01 9.06 -0.75
N TYR A 283 11.42 8.82 -2.00
CA TYR A 283 12.30 9.70 -2.76
C TYR A 283 11.55 10.34 -3.92
N PHE A 284 11.90 11.57 -4.23
CA PHE A 284 11.44 12.26 -5.45
C PHE A 284 12.44 13.37 -5.74
N GLY A 285 12.61 13.71 -7.01
CA GLY A 285 13.65 14.65 -7.36
C GLY A 285 13.69 15.00 -8.83
N VAL A 286 14.73 15.73 -9.18
CA VAL A 286 15.04 16.12 -10.55
C VAL A 286 16.53 15.87 -10.77
N VAL A 287 16.87 15.36 -11.96
CA VAL A 287 18.25 15.29 -12.43
C VAL A 287 18.36 16.03 -13.76
N ILE A 288 19.38 16.86 -13.89
CA ILE A 288 19.68 17.64 -15.09
C ILE A 288 20.88 17.01 -15.77
N LEU A 289 20.71 16.65 -17.03
CA LEU A 289 21.73 16.03 -17.87
C LEU A 289 22.15 17.00 -18.98
N ALA A 290 23.43 17.34 -19.03
CA ALA A 290 24.02 17.94 -20.22
C ALA A 290 24.24 16.88 -21.29
N ARG A 291 23.59 17.10 -22.43
CA ARG A 291 23.83 16.39 -23.70
C ARG A 291 24.77 17.25 -24.55
N GLY A 292 25.45 16.64 -25.52
CA GLY A 292 26.37 17.38 -26.40
C GLY A 292 25.73 18.64 -26.99
N ASN A 293 26.51 19.68 -27.23
CA ASN A 293 26.08 21.02 -27.69
C ASN A 293 25.27 21.85 -26.67
N SER A 294 25.56 21.72 -25.37
CA SER A 294 24.98 22.55 -24.31
C SER A 294 23.46 22.40 -24.13
N GLU A 295 22.86 21.34 -24.66
CA GLU A 295 21.44 21.04 -24.43
C GLU A 295 21.29 20.36 -23.07
N GLU A 296 20.58 21.01 -22.15
CA GLU A 296 20.25 20.44 -20.85
C GLU A 296 18.89 19.75 -20.90
N LEU A 297 18.85 18.53 -20.36
CA LEU A 297 17.63 17.75 -20.21
C LEU A 297 17.30 17.59 -18.73
N SER A 298 16.18 18.14 -18.31
CA SER A 298 15.62 17.92 -16.98
C SER A 298 14.75 16.66 -16.95
N LEU A 299 15.02 15.77 -16.01
CA LEU A 299 14.30 14.51 -15.82
C LEU A 299 13.78 14.38 -14.40
N THR A 300 12.56 13.85 -14.25
CA THR A 300 11.97 13.64 -12.93
C THR A 300 12.38 12.28 -12.36
N LEU A 301 13.05 12.29 -11.20
CA LEU A 301 13.40 11.09 -10.45
C LEU A 301 12.20 10.57 -9.65
N THR A 302 11.81 9.32 -9.91
CA THR A 302 10.75 8.67 -9.12
C THR A 302 11.30 7.94 -7.90
N ASN A 303 10.42 7.63 -6.95
CA ASN A 303 10.77 6.89 -5.75
C ASN A 303 11.41 5.54 -6.09
N SER A 304 10.85 4.79 -7.03
CA SER A 304 11.37 3.48 -7.43
C SER A 304 12.76 3.56 -8.05
N ALA A 305 13.02 4.58 -8.88
CA ALA A 305 14.32 4.77 -9.53
C ALA A 305 15.43 5.06 -8.50
N VAL A 306 15.20 6.02 -7.59
CA VAL A 306 16.18 6.38 -6.55
C VAL A 306 16.36 5.23 -5.56
N PHE A 307 15.28 4.58 -5.12
CA PHE A 307 15.37 3.42 -4.24
C PHE A 307 16.21 2.31 -4.85
N HIS A 308 16.00 2.02 -6.14
CA HIS A 308 16.78 1.01 -6.85
C HIS A 308 18.27 1.40 -6.90
N TYR A 309 18.59 2.66 -7.18
CA TYR A 309 19.96 3.18 -7.16
C TYR A 309 20.61 3.04 -5.77
N VAL A 310 19.92 3.46 -4.70
CA VAL A 310 20.40 3.34 -3.32
C VAL A 310 20.70 1.89 -2.95
N ARG A 311 19.79 0.97 -3.30
CA ARG A 311 19.96 -0.46 -3.01
C ARG A 311 21.11 -1.07 -3.81
N LYS A 312 21.20 -0.75 -5.10
CA LYS A 312 22.21 -1.29 -6.01
C LYS A 312 23.63 -0.88 -5.62
N ASN A 313 23.80 0.36 -5.16
CA ASN A 313 25.11 0.91 -4.77
C ASN A 313 25.37 0.80 -3.25
N CYS A 314 24.56 0.04 -2.52
CA CYS A 314 24.72 -0.18 -1.08
C CYS A 314 24.72 1.10 -0.22
N LEU A 315 23.99 2.14 -0.65
CA LEU A 315 23.95 3.47 -0.03
C LEU A 315 22.97 3.55 1.16
N ALA A 316 22.66 2.43 1.81
CA ALA A 316 21.67 2.37 2.90
C ALA A 316 22.02 3.26 4.10
N ARG A 317 23.31 3.61 4.27
CA ARG A 317 23.79 4.46 5.37
C ARG A 317 23.47 5.94 5.18
N ILE A 318 23.27 6.38 3.94
CA ILE A 318 22.96 7.77 3.56
C ILE A 318 21.56 7.90 2.95
N ALA A 319 20.78 6.81 2.95
CA ALA A 319 19.45 6.75 2.33
C ALA A 319 18.46 7.78 2.92
N HIS A 320 18.69 8.26 4.14
CA HIS A 320 17.87 9.28 4.79
C HIS A 320 18.38 10.71 4.59
N ASP A 321 19.53 10.88 3.95
CA ASP A 321 20.24 12.15 3.78
C ASP A 321 20.24 12.57 2.30
N GLY A 322 19.26 13.41 1.94
CA GLY A 322 19.07 13.91 0.56
C GLY A 322 20.34 14.53 -0.04
N PRO A 323 20.97 15.53 0.62
CA PRO A 323 22.23 16.11 0.17
C PRO A 323 23.35 15.09 -0.07
N SER A 324 23.54 14.12 0.83
CA SER A 324 24.54 13.07 0.61
C SER A 324 24.21 12.19 -0.61
N LEU A 325 22.92 11.91 -0.87
CA LEU A 325 22.52 11.20 -2.09
C LEU A 325 22.71 12.06 -3.35
N GLU A 326 22.48 13.36 -3.26
CA GLU A 326 22.73 14.32 -4.35
C GLU A 326 24.22 14.34 -4.72
N GLU A 327 25.12 14.41 -3.74
CA GLU A 327 26.57 14.34 -3.98
C GLU A 327 26.99 13.05 -4.69
N GLU A 328 26.46 11.89 -4.27
CA GLU A 328 26.73 10.60 -4.93
C GLU A 328 26.26 10.55 -6.38
N VAL A 329 25.07 11.10 -6.67
CA VAL A 329 24.54 11.16 -8.03
C VAL A 329 25.28 12.18 -8.89
N LEU A 330 25.66 13.33 -8.33
CA LEU A 330 26.44 14.37 -9.01
C LEU A 330 27.86 13.89 -9.34
N GLY A 331 28.44 13.02 -8.50
CA GLY A 331 29.74 12.38 -8.73
C GLY A 331 29.77 11.43 -9.94
N LEU A 332 28.62 11.11 -10.55
CA LEU A 332 28.55 10.28 -11.74
C LEU A 332 29.03 11.06 -12.99
N SER A 333 30.22 10.72 -13.48
CA SER A 333 30.81 11.34 -14.67
C SER A 333 29.92 11.27 -15.92
N LYS A 334 29.21 10.15 -16.10
CA LYS A 334 28.15 9.97 -17.10
C LYS A 334 27.03 9.13 -16.50
N LEU A 335 25.82 9.66 -16.59
CA LEU A 335 24.60 8.99 -16.17
C LEU A 335 23.86 8.42 -17.38
N GLU A 336 23.40 7.18 -17.24
CA GLU A 336 22.46 6.55 -18.16
C GLU A 336 21.15 6.34 -17.42
N ALA A 337 20.06 6.87 -17.98
CA ALA A 337 18.71 6.77 -17.41
C ALA A 337 17.76 6.16 -18.44
N THR A 338 16.83 5.34 -17.97
CA THR A 338 15.67 4.88 -18.73
C THR A 338 14.47 5.73 -18.32
N VAL A 339 13.82 6.35 -19.29
CA VAL A 339 12.77 7.34 -19.10
C VAL A 339 11.52 6.89 -19.83
N ASN A 340 10.37 7.01 -19.17
CA ASN A 340 9.09 6.72 -19.81
C ASN A 340 8.63 7.89 -20.70
N ARG A 341 7.49 7.72 -21.39
CA ARG A 341 6.90 8.78 -22.25
C ARG A 341 6.49 10.05 -21.51
N GLU A 342 6.31 9.99 -20.19
CA GLU A 342 5.96 11.14 -19.34
C GLU A 342 7.22 11.88 -18.84
N GLY A 343 8.43 11.49 -19.26
CA GLY A 343 9.68 12.12 -18.79
C GLY A 343 10.11 11.68 -17.39
N LEU A 344 9.52 10.60 -16.86
CA LEU A 344 9.86 10.06 -15.55
C LEU A 344 10.96 9.01 -15.67
N VAL A 345 11.98 9.14 -14.83
CA VAL A 345 13.08 8.16 -14.74
C VAL A 345 12.57 6.89 -14.06
N VAL A 346 12.66 5.76 -14.75
CA VAL A 346 12.30 4.44 -14.24
C VAL A 346 13.49 3.78 -13.54
N CYS A 347 14.69 3.95 -14.08
CA CYS A 347 15.95 3.54 -13.47
C CYS A 347 17.11 4.37 -14.01
N PHE A 348 18.20 4.46 -13.24
CA PHE A 348 19.42 5.13 -13.67
C PHE A 348 20.65 4.54 -12.98
N GLY A 349 21.83 4.87 -13.51
CA GLY A 349 23.11 4.55 -12.86
C GLY A 349 24.33 5.00 -13.65
N ALA A 350 25.51 4.70 -13.09
CA ALA A 350 26.78 4.85 -13.78
C ALA A 350 26.83 3.95 -15.01
N ARG A 351 27.37 4.47 -16.11
CA ARG A 351 27.68 3.64 -17.27
C ARG A 351 28.80 2.65 -16.91
N SER A 352 28.49 1.36 -16.88
CA SER A 352 29.51 0.33 -16.95
C SER A 352 30.11 0.34 -18.35
N SER A 353 31.44 0.36 -18.48
CA SER A 353 32.16 0.26 -19.76
C SER A 353 31.98 -1.10 -20.48
N GLY A 354 31.17 -2.01 -19.95
CA GLY A 354 30.79 -3.28 -20.57
C GLY A 354 29.43 -3.23 -21.28
N THR A 355 29.39 -3.80 -22.48
CA THR A 355 28.25 -3.91 -23.40
C THR A 355 26.93 -4.33 -22.73
N GLY A 356 25.88 -3.62 -23.14
CA GLY A 356 24.47 -3.76 -22.77
C GLY A 356 23.99 -5.18 -22.42
N GLU A 357 23.76 -5.40 -21.14
CA GLU A 357 22.92 -6.50 -20.67
C GLU A 357 22.04 -6.01 -19.50
N TRP A 358 21.28 -4.94 -19.76
CA TRP A 358 20.60 -4.19 -18.71
C TRP A 358 19.13 -4.58 -18.45
N LEU A 359 18.50 -5.46 -19.23
CA LEU A 359 17.10 -5.90 -18.94
C LEU A 359 16.76 -7.37 -19.25
N SER A 360 17.68 -8.21 -19.76
CA SER A 360 17.31 -9.58 -20.22
C SER A 360 17.56 -10.71 -19.20
N LYS A 361 18.24 -10.46 -18.08
CA LYS A 361 18.71 -11.52 -17.17
C LYS A 361 17.93 -11.72 -15.87
N ALA A 362 16.95 -10.87 -15.54
CA ALA A 362 16.08 -11.09 -14.38
C ALA A 362 14.99 -12.15 -14.63
N GLY A 363 14.84 -12.66 -15.86
CA GLY A 363 13.82 -13.66 -16.25
C GLY A 363 14.35 -14.95 -16.89
N ARG A 364 15.68 -15.19 -16.99
CA ARG A 364 16.24 -16.38 -17.67
C ARG A 364 17.38 -17.09 -16.94
N ARG A 365 17.37 -17.12 -15.61
CA ARG A 365 18.21 -18.05 -14.83
C ARG A 365 17.40 -18.73 -13.73
N ALA A 366 16.40 -19.48 -14.15
CA ALA A 366 15.72 -20.50 -13.33
C ALA A 366 15.14 -21.60 -14.23
N VAL A 367 15.86 -21.97 -15.28
CA VAL A 367 15.70 -23.19 -16.07
C VAL A 367 17.14 -23.58 -16.40
N GLU A 368 17.51 -24.86 -16.27
CA GLU A 368 18.88 -25.39 -16.35
C GLU A 368 19.67 -25.34 -15.03
N ARG A 369 19.19 -26.11 -14.05
CA ARG A 369 20.00 -27.10 -13.31
C ARG A 369 19.06 -28.19 -12.78
N GLY A 370 18.34 -28.82 -13.71
CA GLY A 370 17.78 -30.15 -13.53
C GLY A 370 18.71 -31.10 -14.25
N GLY A 371 19.63 -31.72 -13.51
CA GLY A 371 20.61 -32.65 -14.04
C GLY A 371 20.98 -33.64 -12.96
N ASP A 372 20.34 -34.82 -13.05
CA ASP A 372 20.77 -36.12 -12.58
C ASP A 372 21.41 -36.24 -11.19
N LEU A 373 20.66 -36.85 -10.27
CA LEU A 373 21.24 -37.83 -9.35
C LEU A 373 20.32 -39.04 -9.25
N ARG A 374 20.87 -40.14 -9.76
CA ARG A 374 20.26 -41.45 -9.93
C ARG A 374 19.92 -42.12 -8.60
N VAL A 375 18.87 -42.90 -8.69
CA VAL A 375 18.49 -44.09 -7.91
C VAL A 375 19.69 -44.85 -7.33
N GLY A 376 19.62 -45.12 -6.03
CA GLY A 376 20.35 -46.20 -5.36
C GLY A 376 19.44 -46.88 -4.34
N ARG A 377 18.98 -48.09 -4.68
CA ARG A 377 18.29 -49.05 -3.80
C ARG A 377 19.30 -49.82 -2.94
N GLY A 378 18.87 -50.25 -1.76
CA GLY A 378 19.43 -51.35 -0.95
C GLY A 378 20.62 -50.93 -0.08
N VAL A 379 20.72 -51.30 1.19
CA VAL A 379 20.12 -52.39 1.99
C VAL A 379 19.82 -51.84 3.38
#